data_AF-A0A533UMI6-F1
#
_entry.id   AF-A0A533UMI6-F1
#
_cell.length_a   1.000
_cell.length_b   1.000
_cell.length_c   1.000
_cell.angle_alpha   90.00
_cell.angle_beta   90.00
_cell.angle_gamma   90.00
#
_symmetry.space_group_name_H-M   'P 1'
#
loop_
_entity.id
_entity.type
_entity.pdbx_description
1 polymer ?
#
loop_
_entity_poly.entity_id
_entity_poly.type
_entity_poly.pdbx_seq_one_letter_code
_entity_poly.pdbx_strand_id
1 'polypeptide(L)'
;MKGFQLFARTRKHITTQRRSTSYLVAEQSLAHTLRGYLRKVPELNVKDENGRNVFHYHNFRKFFRTTVGNVVNRDFAEALIGHHFYLDTYYNLPPEKKLEMYQKAEPYLTISDYTKIEKDLKTMSEKQRELEVKVANLEKNSIQVPSSLLK
;
A
#
# COMPACT_ATOMS: atom_id res chain seq x y z
N MET A 1 -6.78 -36.96 20.58
CA MET A 1 -6.41 -35.69 19.93
C MET A 1 -7.54 -34.70 20.18
N LYS A 2 -7.37 -33.75 21.11
CA LYS A 2 -8.40 -32.76 21.47
C LYS A 2 -8.00 -31.39 20.95
N GLY A 3 -8.90 -30.77 20.18
CA GLY A 3 -8.71 -29.48 19.51
C GLY A 3 -8.54 -28.32 20.49
N PHE A 4 -7.60 -27.44 20.17
CA PHE A 4 -7.33 -26.22 20.90
C PHE A 4 -8.12 -25.08 20.25
N GLN A 5 -9.30 -24.77 20.78
CA GLN A 5 -10.04 -23.55 20.41
C GLN A 5 -9.46 -22.37 21.20
N LEU A 6 -8.63 -21.56 20.54
CA LEU A 6 -8.11 -20.28 21.04
C LEU A 6 -9.07 -19.15 20.62
N PHE A 7 -10.17 -18.97 21.34
CA PHE A 7 -10.91 -17.70 21.32
C PHE A 7 -11.22 -17.30 22.77
N ALA A 8 -10.23 -16.67 23.39
CA ALA A 8 -10.38 -16.09 24.72
C ALA A 8 -11.27 -14.84 24.63
N ARG A 9 -12.51 -15.04 25.05
CA ARG A 9 -13.45 -14.02 25.54
C ARG A 9 -12.72 -13.18 26.61
N THR A 10 -12.39 -11.93 26.32
CA THR A 10 -11.94 -10.98 27.36
C THR A 10 -12.99 -9.89 27.54
N ARG A 11 -13.68 -9.94 28.70
CA ARG A 11 -14.48 -8.82 29.20
C ARG A 11 -13.53 -7.65 29.44
N LYS A 12 -13.76 -6.49 28.80
CA LYS A 12 -13.02 -5.26 29.06
C LYS A 12 -13.41 -4.71 30.44
N HIS A 13 -12.62 -5.02 31.46
CA HIS A 13 -12.25 -3.96 32.40
C HIS A 13 -11.35 -3.01 31.59
N ILE A 14 -11.71 -1.74 31.51
CA ILE A 14 -10.81 -0.70 31.01
C ILE A 14 -9.71 -0.54 32.08
N THR A 15 -8.72 -1.41 32.03
CA THR A 15 -7.44 -1.20 32.70
C THR A 15 -6.59 -0.41 31.71
N THR A 16 -6.28 0.83 32.05
CA THR A 16 -5.11 1.53 31.51
C THR A 16 -3.90 0.65 31.79
N GLN A 17 -3.57 -0.27 30.89
CA GLN A 17 -2.43 -1.14 31.06
C GLN A 17 -1.19 -0.24 31.05
N ARG A 18 -0.56 -0.08 32.22
CA ARG A 18 0.78 0.52 32.30
C ARG A 18 1.68 -0.31 31.41
N ARG A 19 2.14 0.28 30.30
CA ARG A 19 3.17 -0.31 29.45
C ARG A 19 4.33 -0.74 30.34
N SER A 20 4.81 -1.97 30.18
CA SER A 20 5.95 -2.46 30.98
C SER A 20 7.17 -1.58 30.75
N THR A 21 8.03 -1.46 31.75
CA THR A 21 9.28 -0.68 31.64
C THR A 21 10.14 -1.17 30.46
N SER A 22 10.18 -2.48 30.22
CA SER A 22 10.86 -3.10 29.07
C SER A 22 10.31 -2.62 27.73
N TYR A 23 8.98 -2.50 27.60
CA TYR A 23 8.34 -2.01 26.39
C TYR A 23 8.68 -0.55 26.12
N LEU A 24 8.65 0.30 27.14
CA LEU A 24 8.98 1.73 27.02
C LEU A 24 10.44 1.94 26.60
N VAL A 25 11.36 1.14 27.13
CA VAL A 25 12.78 1.17 26.75
C VAL A 25 12.97 0.73 25.30
N ALA A 26 12.28 -0.32 24.86
CA ALA A 26 12.32 -0.79 23.48
C ALA A 26 11.77 0.26 22.50
N GLU A 27 10.64 0.92 22.85
CA GLU A 27 10.04 1.99 22.06
C GLU A 27 10.99 3.18 21.90
N GLN A 28 11.68 3.59 22.97
CA GLN A 28 12.69 4.65 22.92
C GLN A 28 13.91 4.28 22.08
N SER A 29 14.41 3.05 22.21
CA SER A 29 15.53 2.53 21.41
C SER A 29 15.21 2.51 19.92
N LEU A 30 14.01 2.02 19.56
CA LEU A 30 13.52 2.04 18.19
C LEU A 30 13.41 3.47 17.65
N ALA A 31 12.80 4.37 18.42
CA ALA A 31 12.66 5.78 18.02
C ALA A 31 14.03 6.45 17.83
N HIS A 32 15.01 6.16 18.68
CA HIS A 32 16.37 6.68 18.53
C HIS A 32 17.04 6.18 17.25
N THR A 33 16.94 4.87 17.00
CA THR A 33 17.51 4.22 15.82
C THR A 33 16.90 4.77 14.54
N LEU A 34 15.56 4.87 14.49
CA LEU A 34 14.85 5.46 13.35
C LEU A 34 15.25 6.92 13.14
N ARG A 35 15.54 7.69 14.21
CA ARG A 35 15.98 9.09 14.06
C ARG A 35 17.36 9.16 13.45
N GLY A 36 18.22 8.21 13.82
CA GLY A 36 19.53 8.03 13.19
C GLY A 36 19.42 7.79 11.68
N TYR A 37 18.48 6.95 11.24
CA TYR A 37 18.24 6.74 9.81
C TYR A 37 17.68 7.98 9.10
N LEU A 38 16.71 8.68 9.70
CA LEU A 38 16.17 9.91 9.10
C LEU A 38 17.23 10.99 8.94
N ARG A 39 18.19 11.10 9.87
CA ARG A 39 19.31 12.05 9.77
C ARG A 39 20.22 11.80 8.57
N LYS A 40 20.29 10.55 8.08
CA LYS A 40 21.10 10.19 6.90
C LYS A 40 20.45 10.59 5.59
N VAL A 41 19.16 10.94 5.59
CA VAL A 41 18.40 11.36 4.40
C VAL A 41 18.20 12.88 4.48
N PRO A 42 18.98 13.69 3.72
CA PRO A 42 18.95 15.15 3.80
C PRO A 42 17.55 15.74 3.61
N GLU A 43 16.77 15.18 2.69
CA GLU A 43 15.42 15.63 2.32
C GLU A 43 14.41 15.47 3.46
N LEU A 44 14.67 14.51 4.37
CA LEU A 44 13.81 14.22 5.53
C LEU A 44 14.34 14.83 6.83
N ASN A 45 15.58 15.30 6.84
CA ASN A 45 16.23 15.93 7.99
C ASN A 45 16.21 17.46 7.93
N VAL A 46 15.17 18.03 7.32
CA VAL A 46 14.97 19.47 7.23
C VAL A 46 14.53 20.02 8.58
N LYS A 47 15.06 21.18 8.95
CA LYS A 47 14.68 21.92 10.16
C LYS A 47 13.81 23.12 9.82
N ASP A 48 12.85 23.44 10.69
CA ASP A 48 12.07 24.65 10.63
C ASP A 48 12.88 25.87 11.13
N GLU A 49 12.28 27.05 11.07
CA GLU A 49 12.85 28.32 11.56
C GLU A 49 13.24 28.27 13.05
N ASN A 50 12.60 27.37 13.83
CA ASN A 50 12.86 27.16 15.25
C ASN A 50 13.88 26.05 15.52
N GLY A 51 14.52 25.49 14.48
CA GLY A 51 15.51 24.42 14.58
C GLY A 51 14.95 23.03 14.89
N ARG A 52 13.62 22.84 14.81
CA ARG A 52 12.91 21.57 15.00
C ARG A 52 12.81 20.81 13.68
N ASN A 53 12.84 19.48 13.73
CA ASN A 53 12.68 18.68 12.50
C ASN A 53 11.28 18.89 11.91
N VAL A 54 11.20 19.14 10.61
CA VAL A 54 9.91 19.30 9.91
C VAL A 54 9.18 17.96 9.78
N PHE A 55 9.95 16.88 9.57
CA PHE A 55 9.41 15.53 9.44
C PHE A 55 9.56 14.74 10.74
N HIS A 56 8.44 14.22 11.21
CA HIS A 56 8.36 13.33 12.38
C HIS A 56 7.66 12.02 12.02
N TYR A 57 7.72 11.01 12.90
CA TYR A 57 7.00 9.74 12.74
C TYR A 57 5.50 9.90 12.55
N HIS A 58 4.92 10.93 13.16
CA HIS A 58 3.52 11.26 12.97
C HIS A 58 3.21 11.64 11.50
N ASN A 59 4.12 12.32 10.80
CA ASN A 59 3.96 12.66 9.40
C ASN A 59 3.92 11.40 8.52
N PHE A 60 4.79 10.41 8.78
CA PHE A 60 4.76 9.13 8.08
C PHE A 60 3.47 8.36 8.32
N ARG A 61 2.98 8.35 9.57
CA ARG A 61 1.68 7.74 9.90
C ARG A 61 0.52 8.46 9.19
N LYS A 62 0.55 9.79 9.11
CA LYS A 62 -0.44 10.60 8.39
C LYS A 62 -0.39 10.32 6.89
N PHE A 63 0.80 10.26 6.30
CA PHE A 63 1.01 9.88 4.91
C PHE A 63 0.39 8.51 4.62
N PHE A 64 0.76 7.48 5.40
CA PHE A 64 0.20 6.13 5.25
C PHE A 64 -1.33 6.13 5.32
N ARG A 65 -1.90 6.77 6.35
CA ARG A 65 -3.36 6.83 6.55
C ARG A 65 -4.08 7.47 5.35
N THR A 66 -3.56 8.58 4.85
CA THR A 66 -4.16 9.29 3.71
C THR A 66 -3.99 8.50 2.42
N THR A 67 -2.81 7.97 2.13
CA THR A 67 -2.53 7.23 0.91
C THR A 67 -3.37 5.94 0.82
N VAL A 68 -3.36 5.10 1.85
CA VAL A 68 -4.15 3.86 1.88
C VAL A 68 -5.65 4.16 1.88
N GLY A 69 -6.06 5.21 2.61
CA GLY A 69 -7.45 5.65 2.66
C GLY A 69 -7.99 6.07 1.30
N ASN A 70 -7.18 6.73 0.48
CA ASN A 70 -7.56 7.19 -0.87
C ASN A 70 -7.61 6.04 -1.90
N VAL A 71 -6.74 5.03 -1.78
CA VAL A 71 -6.62 3.95 -2.77
C VAL A 71 -7.65 2.83 -2.53
N VAL A 72 -7.93 2.53 -1.26
CA VAL A 72 -8.71 1.37 -0.86
C VAL A 72 -9.93 1.78 -0.05
N ASN A 73 -9.72 2.15 1.21
CA ASN A 73 -10.77 2.58 2.13
C ASN A 73 -10.11 3.19 3.38
N ARG A 74 -10.68 4.30 3.87
CA ARG A 74 -10.25 4.96 5.10
C ARG A 74 -10.29 4.02 6.30
N ASP A 75 -11.34 3.24 6.46
CA ASP A 75 -11.53 2.35 7.60
C ASP A 75 -10.45 1.26 7.65
N PHE A 76 -10.00 0.76 6.49
CA PHE A 76 -8.90 -0.19 6.39
C PHE A 76 -7.58 0.46 6.85
N ALA A 77 -7.35 1.71 6.42
CA ALA A 77 -6.18 2.47 6.84
C ALA A 77 -6.18 2.74 8.36
N GLU A 78 -7.33 3.09 8.94
CA GLU A 78 -7.50 3.31 10.39
C GLU A 78 -7.25 2.01 11.18
N ALA A 79 -7.75 0.88 10.69
CA ALA A 79 -7.53 -0.42 11.29
C ALA A 79 -6.04 -0.81 11.29
N LEU A 80 -5.33 -0.62 10.16
CA LEU A 80 -3.90 -0.94 10.04
C LEU A 80 -3.01 -0.09 10.94
N ILE A 81 -3.37 1.18 11.18
CA ILE A 81 -2.61 2.05 12.10
C ILE A 81 -3.01 1.86 13.57
N GLY A 82 -3.90 0.91 13.89
CA GLY A 82 -4.34 0.63 15.25
C GLY A 82 -5.23 1.71 15.86
N HIS A 83 -6.01 2.44 15.06
CA HIS A 83 -7.03 3.36 15.56
C HIS A 83 -8.29 2.60 15.96
N HIS A 84 -8.22 1.97 17.15
CA HIS A 84 -9.30 1.20 17.77
C HIS A 84 -10.58 1.98 18.06
N PHE A 85 -10.55 3.32 17.99
CA PHE A 85 -11.72 4.16 18.30
C PHE A 85 -12.87 4.01 17.30
N TYR A 86 -12.56 3.65 16.05
CA TYR A 86 -13.59 3.60 14.99
C TYR A 86 -14.19 2.20 14.77
N LEU A 87 -13.44 1.10 14.97
CA LEU A 87 -13.74 -0.15 14.24
C LEU A 87 -13.37 -1.45 14.97
N ASP A 88 -13.51 -1.53 16.30
CA ASP A 88 -13.41 -2.82 16.99
C ASP A 88 -14.45 -3.86 16.47
N THR A 89 -15.50 -3.42 15.76
CA THR A 89 -16.67 -4.25 15.43
C THR A 89 -16.88 -4.55 13.93
N TYR A 90 -16.23 -3.84 13.01
CA TYR A 90 -16.65 -3.85 11.58
C TYR A 90 -15.60 -4.36 10.57
N TYR A 91 -14.32 -4.49 10.94
CA TYR A 91 -13.28 -4.96 10.01
C TYR A 91 -13.01 -6.47 10.06
N ASN A 92 -14.08 -7.26 10.02
CA ASN A 92 -14.03 -8.71 9.81
C ASN A 92 -13.84 -9.04 8.31
N LEU A 93 -12.81 -8.47 7.69
CA LEU A 93 -12.38 -8.91 6.36
C LEU A 93 -11.57 -10.20 6.47
N PRO A 94 -11.78 -11.18 5.57
CA PRO A 94 -10.90 -12.34 5.48
C PRO A 94 -9.45 -11.91 5.20
N PRO A 95 -8.46 -12.68 5.69
CA PRO A 95 -7.04 -12.32 5.56
C PRO A 95 -6.62 -12.15 4.10
N GLU A 96 -7.17 -12.96 3.19
CA GLU A 96 -6.93 -12.87 1.74
C GLU A 96 -7.31 -11.50 1.18
N LYS A 97 -8.51 -11.00 1.53
CA LYS A 97 -8.94 -9.67 1.09
C LYS A 97 -8.11 -8.54 1.69
N LYS A 98 -7.64 -8.69 2.93
CA LYS A 98 -6.71 -7.72 3.54
C LYS A 98 -5.40 -7.68 2.77
N LEU A 99 -4.90 -8.83 2.34
CA LEU A 99 -3.69 -8.93 1.53
C LEU A 99 -3.88 -8.26 0.17
N GLU A 100 -4.95 -8.59 -0.56
CA GLU A 100 -5.28 -7.97 -1.85
C GLU A 100 -5.39 -6.44 -1.75
N MET A 101 -6.08 -5.96 -0.71
CA MET A 101 -6.22 -4.52 -0.44
C MET A 101 -4.87 -3.87 -0.17
N TYR A 102 -4.01 -4.51 0.61
CA TYR A 102 -2.68 -3.98 0.90
C TYR A 102 -1.78 -3.97 -0.35
N GLN A 103 -1.79 -5.04 -1.15
CA GLN A 103 -1.06 -5.13 -2.43
C GLN A 103 -1.49 -4.04 -3.42
N LYS A 104 -2.77 -3.64 -3.39
CA LYS A 104 -3.24 -2.51 -4.20
C LYS A 104 -2.70 -1.16 -3.72
N ALA A 105 -2.48 -1.00 -2.41
CA ALA A 105 -2.01 0.25 -1.80
C ALA A 105 -0.48 0.37 -1.76
N GLU A 106 0.24 -0.75 -1.65
CA GLU A 106 1.70 -0.85 -1.59
C GLU A 106 2.42 0.00 -2.66
N PRO A 107 2.01 -0.03 -3.95
CA PRO A 107 2.68 0.74 -5.00
C PRO A 107 2.62 2.26 -4.80
N TYR A 108 1.66 2.76 -4.02
CA TYR A 108 1.54 4.18 -3.67
C TYR A 108 2.31 4.55 -2.39
N LEU A 109 2.73 3.56 -1.62
CA LEU A 109 3.53 3.72 -0.41
C LEU A 109 5.03 3.61 -0.68
N THR A 110 5.41 2.96 -1.78
CA THR A 110 6.80 2.81 -2.21
C THR A 110 7.20 3.92 -3.18
N ILE A 111 8.49 4.26 -3.18
CA ILE A 111 9.09 5.24 -4.11
C ILE A 111 9.49 4.54 -5.43
N SER A 112 9.27 3.24 -5.55
CA SER A 112 9.60 2.49 -6.76
C SER A 112 8.70 2.90 -7.93
N ASP A 113 9.27 3.08 -9.12
CA ASP A 113 8.53 3.36 -10.37
C ASP A 113 7.63 2.18 -10.83
N TYR A 114 7.45 1.16 -9.97
CA TYR A 114 6.67 -0.03 -10.27
C TYR A 114 5.21 0.30 -10.65
N THR A 115 4.62 1.34 -10.07
CA THR A 115 3.28 1.83 -10.47
C THR A 115 3.22 2.35 -11.89
N LYS A 116 4.25 3.07 -12.33
CA LYS A 116 4.35 3.54 -13.72
C LYS A 116 4.56 2.34 -14.62
N ILE A 117 5.47 1.44 -14.27
CA ILE A 117 5.76 0.23 -15.03
C ILE A 117 4.51 -0.64 -15.20
N GLU A 118 3.71 -0.88 -14.17
CA GLU A 118 2.46 -1.66 -14.28
C GLU A 118 1.39 -0.95 -15.12
N LYS A 119 1.24 0.37 -14.95
CA LYS A 119 0.31 1.15 -15.78
C LYS A 119 0.75 1.15 -17.25
N ASP A 120 2.05 1.31 -17.50
CA ASP A 120 2.64 1.28 -18.82
C ASP A 120 2.46 -0.10 -19.44
N LEU A 121 2.68 -1.18 -18.68
CA LEU A 121 2.44 -2.55 -19.13
C LEU A 121 0.97 -2.82 -19.49
N LYS A 122 0.01 -2.38 -18.67
CA LYS A 122 -1.42 -2.49 -19.00
C LYS A 122 -1.78 -1.71 -20.25
N THR A 123 -1.31 -0.47 -20.34
CA THR A 123 -1.54 0.40 -21.50
C THR A 123 -0.91 -0.19 -22.76
N MET A 124 0.29 -0.78 -22.65
CA MET A 124 0.97 -1.46 -23.75
C MET A 124 0.21 -2.72 -24.19
N SER A 125 -0.29 -3.51 -23.25
CA SER A 125 -1.10 -4.70 -23.55
C SER A 125 -2.41 -4.34 -24.26
N GLU A 126 -3.10 -3.29 -23.82
CA GLU A 126 -4.32 -2.79 -24.46
C GLU A 126 -4.03 -2.28 -25.88
N LYS A 127 -2.97 -1.48 -26.07
CA LYS A 127 -2.52 -1.02 -27.39
C LYS A 127 -2.13 -2.18 -28.31
N GLN A 128 -1.48 -3.21 -27.78
CA GLN A 128 -1.09 -4.38 -28.55
C GLN A 128 -2.32 -5.15 -29.05
N ARG A 129 -3.33 -5.33 -28.19
CA ARG A 129 -4.61 -5.94 -28.57
C ARG A 129 -5.34 -5.11 -29.64
N GLU A 130 -5.33 -3.78 -29.52
CA GLU A 130 -5.90 -2.90 -30.56
C GLU A 130 -5.17 -3.02 -31.89
N LEU A 131 -3.84 -3.10 -31.87
CA LEU A 131 -3.03 -3.27 -33.08
C LEU A 131 -3.30 -4.63 -33.73
N GLU A 132 -3.38 -5.71 -32.97
CA GLU A 132 -3.73 -7.05 -33.48
C GLU A 132 -5.09 -7.04 -34.19
N VAL A 133 -6.09 -6.37 -33.62
CA VAL A 133 -7.42 -6.21 -34.25
C VAL A 133 -7.32 -5.39 -35.55
N LYS A 134 -6.54 -4.30 -35.56
CA LYS A 134 -6.35 -3.46 -36.76
C LYS A 134 -5.64 -4.23 -37.88
N VAL A 135 -4.59 -4.99 -37.56
CA VAL A 135 -3.86 -5.84 -38.52
C VAL A 135 -4.81 -6.89 -39.11
N ALA A 136 -5.55 -7.61 -38.26
CA ALA A 136 -6.50 -8.63 -38.72
C ALA A 136 -7.61 -8.05 -39.63
N ASN A 137 -8.06 -6.81 -39.38
CA ASN A 137 -9.03 -6.13 -40.23
C ASN A 137 -8.43 -5.69 -41.57
N LEU A 138 -7.17 -5.23 -41.59
CA LEU A 138 -6.47 -4.86 -42.82
C LEU A 138 -6.19 -6.09 -43.68
N GLU A 139 -5.80 -7.22 -43.10
CA GLU A 139 -5.62 -8.49 -43.83
C GLU A 139 -6.91 -8.95 -44.52
N LYS A 140 -8.06 -8.82 -43.85
CA LYS A 140 -9.37 -9.15 -44.44
C LYS A 140 -9.79 -8.23 -45.57
N ASN A 141 -9.40 -6.95 -45.49
CA ASN A 141 -9.73 -5.93 -46.49
C ASN A 141 -8.70 -5.85 -47.63
N SER A 142 -7.58 -6.54 -47.49
CA SER A 142 -6.58 -6.67 -48.55
C SER A 142 -7.12 -7.66 -49.59
N ILE A 143 -7.62 -7.13 -50.69
CA ILE A 143 -7.99 -7.92 -51.87
C ILE A 143 -6.72 -8.65 -52.32
N GLN A 144 -6.73 -9.99 -52.27
CA GLN A 144 -5.66 -10.80 -52.85
C GLN A 144 -5.57 -10.43 -54.34
N VAL A 145 -4.49 -9.75 -54.72
CA VAL A 145 -4.23 -9.45 -56.13
C VAL A 145 -4.04 -10.80 -56.82
N PRO A 146 -4.92 -11.18 -57.75
CA PRO A 146 -4.81 -12.48 -58.40
C PRO A 146 -3.46 -12.55 -59.12
N SER A 147 -2.77 -13.68 -58.94
CA SER A 147 -1.46 -13.97 -59.52
C SER A 147 -1.41 -13.87 -61.04
N SER A 148 -2.56 -13.74 -61.71
CA SER A 148 -2.70 -13.45 -63.13
C SER A 148 -2.34 -12.01 -63.56
N LEU A 149 -2.15 -11.08 -62.62
CA LEU A 149 -1.71 -9.70 -62.88
C LEU A 149 -0.21 -9.46 -62.62
N LEU A 150 0.49 -10.44 -62.05
CA LEU A 150 1.94 -10.41 -61.89
C LEU A 150 2.56 -10.95 -63.18
N LYS A 151 2.74 -10.06 -64.17
CA LYS A 151 3.53 -10.34 -65.38
C LYS A 151 5.03 -10.35 -65.07
#